data_AF-A0A851HA29-F1
#
_entry.id   AF-A0A851HA29-F1
#
_cell.length_a   1.000
_cell.length_b   1.000
_cell.length_c   1.000
_cell.angle_alpha   90.00
_cell.angle_beta   90.00
_cell.angle_gamma   90.00
#
_symmetry.space_group_name_H-M   'P 1'
#
loop_
_entity.id
_entity.type
_entity.pdbx_description
1 polymer ?
#
loop_
_entity_poly.entity_id
_entity_poly.type
_entity_poly.pdbx_seq_one_letter_code
_entity_poly.pdbx_strand_id
1 'polypeptide(L)'
;MWPDLWVKVSGDVVKDAAYLLSLRGVAGGYAARQRELKRLAVLYGAGYRMDVERVVRDGPGAFVPAVSSPGQREAALAEARAILSRKGAG
;
A
#
# COMPACT_ATOMS: atom_id res chain seq x y z
N MET A 1 18.90 17.01 6.15
CA MET A 1 19.75 15.81 6.12
C MET A 1 18.96 14.70 6.83
N TRP A 2 18.49 13.69 6.12
CA TRP A 2 17.73 12.57 6.71
C TRP A 2 18.66 11.36 6.74
N PRO A 3 19.39 11.12 7.84
CA PRO A 3 20.30 9.99 7.91
C PRO A 3 19.46 8.71 7.94
N ASP A 4 19.39 8.04 6.80
CA ASP A 4 19.50 6.59 6.58
C ASP A 4 19.08 5.63 7.71
N LEU A 5 17.95 5.86 8.38
CA LEU A 5 17.17 4.73 8.87
C LEU A 5 16.43 4.17 7.66
N TRP A 6 17.13 3.33 6.89
CA TRP A 6 16.55 2.38 5.94
C TRP A 6 15.65 1.41 6.73
N VAL A 7 14.47 1.90 7.13
CA VAL A 7 13.39 1.06 7.61
C VAL A 7 12.93 0.26 6.41
N LYS A 8 13.21 -1.03 6.45
CA LYS A 8 12.93 -2.05 5.45
C LYS A 8 11.49 -1.91 4.97
N VAL A 9 11.28 -1.18 3.88
CA VAL A 9 9.95 -1.04 3.27
C VAL A 9 9.73 -2.34 2.53
N SER A 10 8.76 -3.12 3.01
CA SER A 10 8.53 -4.45 2.46
C SER A 10 7.73 -4.41 1.16
N GLY A 11 7.00 -3.30 0.93
CA GLY A 11 5.98 -3.21 -0.12
C GLY A 11 4.77 -4.13 0.15
N ASP A 12 4.70 -4.71 1.36
CA ASP A 12 3.66 -5.59 1.83
C ASP A 12 2.88 -4.88 2.94
N VAL A 13 1.60 -4.61 2.66
CA VAL A 13 0.71 -3.86 3.55
C VAL A 13 0.64 -4.47 4.95
N VAL A 14 0.63 -5.81 5.06
CA VAL A 14 0.49 -6.51 6.33
C VAL A 14 1.77 -6.38 7.14
N LYS A 15 2.94 -6.53 6.51
CA LYS A 15 4.23 -6.38 7.19
C LYS A 15 4.50 -4.94 7.61
N ASP A 16 4.18 -3.97 6.76
CA ASP A 16 4.34 -2.56 7.08
C ASP A 16 3.39 -2.15 8.23
N ALA A 17 2.16 -2.69 8.25
CA ALA A 17 1.24 -2.51 9.37
C ALA A 17 1.75 -3.15 10.67
N ALA A 18 2.33 -4.36 10.60
CA ALA A 18 2.94 -5.02 11.76
C ALA A 18 4.10 -4.18 12.35
N TYR A 19 4.92 -3.59 11.49
CA TYR A 19 5.96 -2.64 11.92
C TYR A 19 5.37 -1.40 12.60
N LEU A 20 4.32 -0.79 12.05
CA LEU A 20 3.66 0.34 12.70
C LEU A 20 3.05 -0.02 14.06
N LEU A 21 2.58 -1.27 14.22
CA LEU A 21 2.07 -1.78 15.49
C LEU A 21 3.19 -1.98 16.52
N SER A 22 4.38 -2.43 16.11
CA SER A 22 5.52 -2.61 17.03
C SER A 22 6.05 -1.31 17.61
N LEU A 23 5.69 -0.16 17.02
CA LEU A 23 6.02 1.17 17.55
C LEU A 23 5.09 1.60 18.71
N ARG A 24 4.01 0.88 19.00
CA ARG A 24 3.13 1.18 20.14
C ARG A 24 3.85 0.93 21.46
N GLY A 25 3.69 1.85 22.41
CA GLY A 25 4.28 1.74 23.75
C GLY A 25 5.76 2.13 23.86
N VAL A 26 6.42 2.42 22.73
CA VAL A 26 7.80 2.92 22.71
C VAL A 26 7.82 4.43 22.93
N ALA A 27 8.80 4.95 23.68
CA ALA A 27 9.02 6.39 23.83
C ALA A 27 9.23 7.05 22.45
N GLY A 28 8.38 8.02 22.10
CA GLY A 28 8.38 8.65 20.77
C GLY A 28 7.77 7.80 19.64
N GLY A 29 7.21 6.63 19.94
CA GLY A 29 6.62 5.70 18.96
C GLY A 29 5.47 6.30 18.16
N TYR A 30 4.66 7.17 18.77
CA TYR A 30 3.61 7.90 18.04
C TYR A 30 4.19 8.78 16.91
N ALA A 31 5.22 9.56 17.22
CA ALA A 31 5.87 10.42 16.23
C ALA A 31 6.58 9.59 15.13
N ALA A 32 7.19 8.46 15.51
CA ALA A 32 7.77 7.52 14.57
C ALA A 32 6.72 6.93 13.61
N ARG A 33 5.55 6.53 14.14
CA ARG A 33 4.43 6.02 13.35
C ARG A 33 3.92 7.04 12.33
N GLN A 34 3.79 8.30 12.73
CA GLN A 34 3.35 9.37 11.82
C GLN A 34 4.37 9.66 10.71
N ARG A 35 5.67 9.66 11.05
CA ARG A 35 6.74 9.80 10.04
C ARG A 35 6.69 8.66 9.04
N GLU A 36 6.47 7.44 9.51
CA GLU A 36 6.43 6.26 8.64
C GLU A 36 5.19 6.27 7.73
N LEU A 37 4.01 6.61 8.24
CA LEU A 37 2.81 6.77 7.41
C LEU A 37 2.99 7.82 6.31
N LYS A 38 3.64 8.95 6.64
CA LYS A 38 4.00 9.97 5.64
C LYS A 38 4.98 9.41 4.60
N ARG A 39 5.97 8.62 5.03
CA ARG A 39 6.94 7.98 4.15
C ARG A 39 6.28 7.00 3.18
N LEU A 40 5.40 6.12 3.67
CA LEU A 40 4.66 5.16 2.86
C LEU A 40 3.80 5.86 1.79
N ALA A 41 3.16 6.98 2.14
CA ALA A 41 2.40 7.78 1.18
C ALA A 41 3.27 8.37 0.05
N VAL A 42 4.51 8.76 0.37
CA VAL A 42 5.46 9.30 -0.62
C VAL A 42 5.99 8.18 -1.52
N LEU A 43 6.25 6.98 -0.98
CA LEU A 43 6.85 5.87 -1.73
C LEU A 43 5.84 5.10 -2.59
N TYR A 44 4.64 4.85 -2.07
CA TYR A 44 3.65 3.96 -2.69
C TYR A 44 2.29 4.62 -2.94
N GLY A 45 2.15 5.90 -2.60
CA GLY A 45 0.93 6.67 -2.80
C GLY A 45 -0.06 6.57 -1.63
N ALA A 46 -1.10 7.42 -1.72
CA ALA A 46 -2.09 7.56 -0.65
C ALA A 46 -2.93 6.29 -0.45
N GLY A 47 -3.23 5.53 -1.52
CA GLY A 47 -3.99 4.27 -1.43
C GLY A 47 -3.30 3.24 -0.54
N TYR A 48 -2.01 3.03 -0.78
CA TYR A 48 -1.20 2.12 0.04
C TYR A 48 -1.16 2.54 1.52
N ARG A 49 -1.02 3.85 1.79
CA ARG A 49 -1.10 4.36 3.17
C ARG A 49 -2.43 3.99 3.82
N MET A 50 -3.55 4.19 3.13
CA MET A 50 -4.88 3.88 3.67
C MET A 50 -5.07 2.38 3.93
N ASP A 51 -4.53 1.52 3.06
CA ASP A 51 -4.59 0.07 3.24
C ASP A 51 -3.81 -0.35 4.49
N VAL A 52 -2.60 0.21 4.68
CA VAL A 52 -1.80 0.01 5.90
C VAL A 52 -2.53 0.53 7.14
N GLU A 53 -3.11 1.73 7.07
CA GLU A 53 -3.90 2.31 8.17
C GLU A 53 -5.11 1.44 8.53
N ARG A 54 -5.76 0.84 7.53
CA ARG A 54 -6.87 -0.10 7.70
C ARG A 54 -6.41 -1.36 8.42
N VAL A 55 -5.30 -1.97 8.03
CA VAL A 55 -4.76 -3.15 8.72
C VAL A 55 -4.37 -2.84 10.16
N VAL A 56 -3.78 -1.68 10.43
CA VAL A 56 -3.41 -1.29 11.81
C VAL A 56 -4.65 -1.12 12.69
N ARG A 57 -5.78 -0.68 12.13
CA ARG A 57 -7.03 -0.46 12.89
C ARG A 57 -7.85 -1.74 13.04
N ASP A 58 -8.02 -2.46 11.94
CA ASP A 58 -9.04 -3.51 11.78
C ASP A 58 -8.40 -4.92 11.73
N GLY A 59 -7.07 -5.02 11.75
CA GLY A 59 -6.30 -6.27 11.70
C GLY A 59 -5.97 -6.73 10.27
N PRO A 60 -5.11 -7.77 10.12
CA PRO A 60 -4.61 -8.25 8.84
C PRO A 60 -5.70 -8.74 7.88
N GLY A 61 -6.84 -9.21 8.41
CA GLY A 61 -8.00 -9.62 7.59
C GLY A 61 -8.76 -8.47 6.93
N ALA A 62 -8.49 -7.22 7.32
CA ALA A 62 -9.14 -6.04 6.73
C ALA A 62 -8.49 -5.59 5.41
N PHE A 63 -7.31 -6.12 5.11
CA PHE A 63 -6.67 -5.97 3.81
C PHE A 63 -6.97 -7.19 2.96
N VAL A 64 -7.83 -6.99 1.98
CA VAL A 64 -7.95 -7.90 0.84
C VAL A 64 -7.09 -7.27 -0.24
N PRO A 65 -5.86 -7.78 -0.52
CA PRO A 65 -5.15 -7.33 -1.69
C PRO A 65 -6.10 -7.50 -2.87
N ALA A 66 -6.13 -6.53 -3.79
CA ALA A 66 -6.78 -6.74 -5.06
C ALA A 66 -6.06 -7.92 -5.74
N VAL A 67 -6.52 -9.14 -5.45
CA VAL A 67 -6.20 -10.32 -6.21
C VAL A 67 -6.83 -10.03 -7.55
N SER A 68 -6.06 -9.42 -8.44
CA SER A 68 -6.24 -9.72 -9.85
C SER A 68 -5.97 -11.21 -9.95
N SER A 69 -7.03 -12.01 -9.84
CA SER A 69 -6.93 -13.39 -10.30
C SER A 69 -6.34 -13.34 -11.72
N PRO A 70 -5.52 -14.31 -12.14
CA PRO A 70 -4.93 -14.28 -13.49
C PRO A 70 -5.96 -13.94 -14.58
N GLY A 71 -7.18 -14.46 -14.44
CA GLY A 71 -8.31 -14.15 -15.33
C GLY A 71 -8.84 -12.71 -15.24
N GLN A 72 -8.82 -12.06 -14.08
CA GLN A 72 -9.20 -10.64 -13.95
C GLN A 72 -8.15 -9.69 -14.52
N ARG A 73 -6.85 -10.04 -14.45
CA ARG A 73 -5.79 -9.26 -15.09
C ARG A 73 -5.88 -9.36 -16.61
N GLU A 74 -6.13 -10.56 -17.14
CA GLU A 74 -6.39 -10.76 -18.57
C GLU A 74 -7.67 -10.05 -19.03
N ALA A 75 -8.76 -10.13 -18.25
CA ALA A 75 -10.00 -9.43 -18.56
C ALA A 75 -9.82 -7.90 -18.59
N ALA A 76 -9.12 -7.34 -17.59
CA ALA A 76 -8.83 -5.90 -17.55
C ALA A 76 -7.93 -5.45 -18.71
N LEU A 77 -6.94 -6.28 -19.10
CA LEU A 77 -6.09 -6.00 -20.26
C LEU A 77 -6.84 -6.12 -21.59
N ALA A 78 -7.73 -7.11 -21.73
CA ALA A 78 -8.58 -7.28 -22.89
C ALA A 78 -9.56 -6.11 -23.04
N GLU A 79 -10.17 -5.66 -21.95
CA GLU A 79 -11.06 -4.52 -21.91
C GLU A 79 -10.32 -3.21 -22.25
N ALA A 80 -9.14 -2.99 -21.67
CA ALA A 80 -8.30 -1.85 -22.02
C ALA A 80 -7.92 -1.83 -23.51
N ARG A 81 -7.57 -2.99 -24.10
CA ARG A 81 -7.29 -3.11 -25.54
C ARG A 81 -8.52 -2.80 -26.39
N ALA A 82 -9.70 -3.32 -26.02
CA ALA A 82 -10.94 -3.07 -26.75
C ALA A 82 -11.34 -1.57 -26.75
N ILE A 83 -11.11 -0.87 -25.63
CA ILE A 83 -11.33 0.58 -25.55
C ILE A 83 -10.37 1.33 -26.48
N LEU A 84 -9.08 0.98 -26.50
CA LEU A 84 -8.08 1.63 -27.35
C LEU A 84 -8.33 1.38 -28.85
N SER A 85 -8.69 0.15 -29.25
CA SER A 85 -9.03 -0.16 -30.64
C SER A 85 -10.27 0.58 -31.12
N ARG A 86 -11.28 0.77 -30.26
CA ARG A 86 -12.49 1.55 -30.60
C ARG A 86 -12.20 3.04 -30.72
N LYS A 87 -11.20 3.54 -29.99
CA LYS A 87 -10.79 4.96 -29.99
C LYS A 87 -9.84 5.33 -31.14
N GLY A 88 -9.18 4.35 -31.75
CA GLY A 88 -8.27 4.54 -32.90
C GLY A 88 -8.90 4.31 -34.28
N ALA A 89 -10.19 3.95 -34.34
CA ALA A 89 -10.93 3.68 -35.58
C ALA A 89 -11.89 4.81 -35.99
N GLY A 90 -11.71 6.01 -35.43
CA GLY A 90 -12.49 7.22 -35.73
C GLY A 90 -11.61 8.33 -36.29
#